data_AF-A0A937PF97-F1
#
_entry.id   AF-A0A937PF97-F1
#
_cell.length_a   1.000
_cell.length_b   1.000
_cell.length_c   1.000
_cell.angle_alpha   90.00
_cell.angle_beta   90.00
_cell.angle_gamma   90.00
#
_symmetry.space_group_name_H-M   'P 1'
#
loop_
_entity.id
_entity.type
_entity.pdbx_description
1 polymer ?
#
loop_
_entity_poly.entity_id
_entity_poly.type
_entity_poly.pdbx_seq_one_letter_code
_entity_poly.pdbx_strand_id
1 'polypeptide(L)' 'MADGGFLVKIDGKEATRCFAVAFDYDEWQYIINDKEKKELPAGVETITITVERS' A
#
# COMPACT_ATOMS: atom_id res chain seq x y z
N MET A 1 9.61 4.00 -19.38
CA MET A 1 9.61 4.91 -18.22
C MET A 1 9.18 4.06 -17.03
N ALA A 2 10.15 3.64 -16.22
CA ALA A 2 9.94 2.84 -15.02
C ALA A 2 10.68 3.58 -13.90
N ASP A 3 10.10 4.71 -13.51
CA ASP A 3 10.69 5.67 -12.59
C ASP A 3 10.24 5.38 -11.16
N GLY A 4 10.82 4.35 -10.55
CA GLY A 4 10.69 4.02 -9.13
C GLY A 4 9.29 3.67 -8.63
N GLY A 5 9.20 3.01 -7.48
CA GLY A 5 7.91 2.65 -6.89
C GLY A 5 8.00 2.36 -5.41
N PHE A 6 6.85 2.01 -4.84
CA PHE A 6 6.64 1.61 -3.47
C PHE A 6 6.17 0.15 -3.46
N LEU A 7 6.83 -0.68 -2.68
CA LEU A 7 6.35 -2.01 -2.33
C LEU A 7 5.68 -1.90 -0.96
N VAL A 8 4.35 -1.98 -0.94
CA VAL A 8 3.55 -1.93 0.28
C VAL A 8 3.29 -3.36 0.73
N LYS A 9 3.70 -3.69 1.96
CA LYS A 9 3.46 -4.96 2.63
C LYS A 9 2.52 -4.77 3.81
N ILE A 10 1.38 -5.44 3.79
CA ILE A 10 0.40 -5.44 4.89
C ILE A 10 0.57 -6.72 5.71
N ASP A 11 0.83 -6.60 7.02
CA ASP A 11 1.03 -7.73 7.95
C ASP A 11 2.11 -8.74 7.47
N GLY A 12 3.06 -8.26 6.67
CA GLY A 12 4.10 -9.10 6.03
C GLY A 12 3.59 -10.10 4.97
N LYS A 13 2.28 -10.16 4.70
CA LYS A 13 1.66 -11.14 3.79
C LYS A 13 1.42 -10.59 2.38
N GLU A 14 0.75 -9.46 2.27
CA GLU A 14 0.34 -8.92 0.97
C GLU A 14 1.31 -7.83 0.50
N ALA A 15 2.10 -8.13 -0.53
CA ALA A 15 3.00 -7.18 -1.16
C ALA A 15 2.39 -6.64 -2.46
N THR A 16 2.02 -5.36 -2.50
CA THR A 16 1.59 -4.67 -3.73
C THR A 16 2.61 -3.64 -4.15
N ARG A 17 2.98 -3.66 -5.45
CA ARG A 17 3.80 -2.62 -6.08
C ARG A 17 2.92 -1.48 -6.56
N CYS A 18 3.27 -0.27 -6.16
CA CYS A 18 2.53 0.93 -6.53
C CYS A 18 3.40 2.17 -6.63
N PHE A 19 2.91 3.21 -7.30
CA PHE A 19 3.56 4.49 -7.44
C PHE A 19 2.94 5.55 -6.52
N ALA A 20 1.74 5.27 -5.98
CA ALA A 20 1.07 6.08 -4.97
C ALA A 20 0.31 5.17 -4.01
N VAL A 21 0.36 5.49 -2.72
CA VAL A 21 -0.44 4.84 -1.68
C VAL A 21 -0.99 5.90 -0.72
N ALA A 22 -2.28 5.79 -0.38
CA ALA A 22 -2.93 6.59 0.65
C ALA A 22 -3.64 5.65 1.63
N PHE A 23 -3.67 6.02 2.91
CA PHE A 23 -4.33 5.26 3.96
C PHE A 23 -5.40 6.13 4.60
N ASP A 24 -6.62 5.59 4.67
CA ASP A 24 -7.75 6.20 5.34
C ASP A 24 -8.06 5.39 6.60
N TYR A 25 -7.80 5.99 7.76
CA TYR A 25 -7.98 5.35 9.06
C TYR A 25 -9.42 5.46 9.57
N ASP A 26 -10.21 6.38 9.01
CA ASP A 26 -11.60 6.62 9.39
C ASP A 26 -12.50 5.55 8.75
N GLU A 27 -12.31 5.30 7.46
CA GLU A 27 -12.99 4.24 6.71
C GLU A 27 -12.26 2.88 6.78
N TRP A 28 -11.07 2.82 7.40
CA TRP A 28 -10.19 1.64 7.46
C TRP A 28 -9.85 1.06 6.08
N GLN A 29 -9.44 1.92 5.17
CA GLN A 29 -9.18 1.61 3.76
C GLN A 29 -7.80 2.11 3.32
N TYR A 30 -7.31 1.58 2.22
CA TYR A 30 -6.11 2.05 1.55
C TYR A 30 -6.35 2.16 0.05
N ILE A 31 -5.77 3.19 -0.57
CA ILE A 31 -5.88 3.45 -2.00
C ILE A 31 -4.53 3.23 -2.62
N ILE A 32 -4.50 2.50 -3.73
CA ILE A 32 -3.28 2.24 -4.48
C ILE A 32 -3.41 2.78 -5.90
N ASN A 33 -2.39 3.52 -6.36
CA ASN A 33 -2.31 4.11 -7.69
C ASN A 33 -3.52 4.97 -8.08
N ASP A 34 -4.21 5.55 -7.09
CA ASP A 34 -5.41 6.38 -7.29
C ASP A 34 -6.57 5.65 -8.02
N LYS A 35 -6.53 4.32 -8.09
CA LYS A 35 -7.47 3.53 -8.90
C LYS A 35 -8.58 2.86 -8.10
N GLU A 36 -8.25 2.30 -6.93
CA GLU A 36 -9.23 1.54 -6.14
C GLU A 36 -8.97 1.71 -4.65
N LYS A 37 -10.05 2.00 -3.90
CA LYS A 37 -10.12 1.87 -2.44
C LYS A 37 -10.23 0.38 -2.12
N LYS A 38 -9.28 -0.13 -1.33
CA LYS A 38 -9.31 -1.48 -0.78
C LYS A 38 -9.44 -1.40 0.73
N GLU A 39 -10.23 -2.29 1.33
CA GLU A 39 -10.32 -2.37 2.78
C GLU A 39 -9.01 -2.92 3.36
N LEU A 40 -8.54 -2.28 4.44
CA LEU A 40 -7.43 -2.83 5.22
C LEU A 40 -7.93 -4.08 5.95
N PRO A 41 -7.20 -5.20 5.91
CA PRO A 41 -7.61 -6.39 6.65
C PRO A 41 -7.75 -6.09 8.14
N ALA A 42 -8.77 -6.67 8.76
CA ALA A 42 -9.02 -6.52 10.20
C ALA A 42 -7.86 -7.11 11.00
N GLY A 43 -7.38 -6.37 12.00
CA GLY A 43 -6.23 -6.79 12.81
C GLY A 43 -4.87 -6.49 12.18
N VAL A 44 -4.80 -5.61 11.18
CA VAL A 44 -3.53 -5.05 10.71
C VAL A 44 -2.83 -4.32 11.85
N GLU A 45 -1.66 -4.81 12.23
CA GLU A 45 -0.79 -4.16 13.22
C GLU A 45 0.37 -3.41 12.55
N THR A 46 0.84 -3.88 11.40
CA THR A 46 2.03 -3.33 10.73
C THR A 46 1.82 -3.21 9.22
N ILE A 47 2.19 -2.04 8.70
CA ILE A 47 2.25 -1.76 7.27
C ILE A 47 3.69 -1.33 6.94
N THR A 48 4.36 -2.07 6.07
CA THR A 48 5.74 -1.80 5.66
C THR A 48 5.76 -1.25 4.25
N ILE A 49 6.40 -0.10 4.05
CA ILE A 49 6.53 0.53 2.73
C ILE A 49 8.01 0.56 2.36
N THR A 50 8.38 -0.13 1.28
CA THR A 50 9.75 -0.15 0.77
C THR A 50 9.81 0.65 -0.53
N VAL A 51 10.71 1.63 -0.61
CA VAL A 51 10.95 2.38 -1.85
C VAL A 51 11.86 1.56 -2.76
N GLU A 52 11.36 1.11 -3.91
CA GLU A 52 12.15 0.50 -4.97
C GLU A 52 12.63 1.61 -5.93
N ARG A 53 13.93 1.90 -5.94
CA ARG A 53 14.57 2.77 -6.95
C ARG A 53 15.20 1.86 -8.01
N SER A 54 14.76 1.96 -9.28
CA SER A 54 15.51 1.44 -10.44
C SER A 54 16.50 2.49 -10.94
#